data_AF-A0A0Q8LNU8-F1
#
_entry.id   AF-A0A0Q8LNU8-F1
#
_cell.length_a   1.000
_cell.length_b   1.000
_cell.length_c   1.000
_cell.angle_alpha   90.00
_cell.angle_beta   90.00
_cell.angle_gamma   90.00
#
_symmetry.space_group_name_H-M   'P 1'
#
loop_
_entity.id
_entity.type
_entity.pdbx_description
1 polymer ?
#
loop_
_entity_poly.entity_id
_entity_poly.type
_entity_poly.pdbx_seq_one_letter_code
_entity_poly.pdbx_strand_id
1 'polypeptide(L)'
;MSGAADPEGGPVRPVTALVFATAAFVALLIFGLGMTSLAIGEDVIATPGLGQFPGIMATALATLGFAGALATALRRTPASYWASAWIAAATFLAYVGGLWAGAVITGAGVAVATAVAGRIATTWFGLVVACAAFVCAWGGIALVRTRAGRPRWPWEDEFDE
;
A
#
# COMPACT_ATOMS: atom_id res chain seq x y z
N MET A 1 14.53 46.86 -4.17
CA MET A 1 13.81 45.98 -5.10
C MET A 1 13.61 44.63 -4.41
N SER A 2 12.50 44.47 -3.72
CA SER A 2 12.13 43.25 -3.00
C SER A 2 11.43 42.29 -3.96
N GLY A 3 12.22 41.49 -4.68
CA GLY A 3 11.72 40.34 -5.41
C GLY A 3 11.77 39.10 -4.51
N ALA A 4 10.75 38.90 -3.68
CA ALA A 4 10.51 37.57 -3.13
C ALA A 4 9.91 36.75 -4.28
N ALA A 5 10.77 36.04 -5.01
CA ALA A 5 10.36 35.07 -6.00
C ALA A 5 9.61 33.93 -5.28
N ASP A 6 8.28 34.06 -5.31
CA ASP A 6 7.25 33.04 -5.52
C ASP A 6 7.45 31.65 -4.86
N PRO A 7 6.55 31.18 -3.97
CA PRO A 7 6.51 29.77 -3.58
C PRO A 7 5.87 28.95 -4.71
N GLU A 8 6.47 28.95 -5.89
CA GLU A 8 6.06 28.09 -7.01
C GLU A 8 6.08 26.64 -6.52
N GLY A 9 4.93 25.97 -6.64
CA GLY A 9 4.71 24.62 -6.14
C GLY A 9 5.74 23.63 -6.69
N GLY A 10 6.81 23.40 -5.92
CA GLY A 10 7.88 22.50 -6.27
C GLY A 10 7.42 21.03 -6.33
N PRO A 11 8.28 20.14 -6.86
CA PRO A 11 7.96 18.72 -7.01
C PRO A 11 7.46 18.10 -5.70
N VAL A 12 6.44 17.24 -5.80
CA VAL A 12 5.79 16.58 -4.64
C VAL A 12 6.86 16.02 -3.70
N ARG A 13 6.85 16.48 -2.46
CA ARG A 13 7.82 16.03 -1.45
C ARG A 13 7.68 14.52 -1.26
N PRO A 14 8.78 13.75 -1.17
CA PRO A 14 8.73 12.30 -1.00
C PRO A 14 7.90 11.83 0.21
N VAL A 15 7.90 12.61 1.29
CA VAL A 15 7.08 12.34 2.48
C VAL A 15 5.59 12.45 2.17
N THR A 16 5.17 13.45 1.41
CA THR A 16 3.78 13.63 1.01
C THR A 16 3.32 12.46 0.12
N ALA A 17 4.15 12.07 -0.87
CA ALA A 17 3.87 10.92 -1.72
C ALA A 17 3.76 9.61 -0.91
N LEU A 18 4.63 9.42 0.08
CA LEU A 18 4.60 8.27 0.98
C LEU A 18 3.30 8.21 1.78
N VAL A 19 2.87 9.32 2.38
CA VAL A 19 1.63 9.38 3.19
C VAL A 19 0.41 9.09 2.32
N PHE A 20 0.27 9.75 1.17
CA PHE A 20 -0.87 9.52 0.27
C PHE A 20 -0.88 8.10 -0.29
N ALA A 21 0.26 7.57 -0.73
CA ALA A 21 0.34 6.21 -1.24
C ALA A 21 0.02 5.16 -0.16
N THR A 22 0.46 5.39 1.08
CA THR A 22 0.16 4.48 2.21
C THR A 22 -1.31 4.54 2.59
N ALA A 23 -1.90 5.73 2.66
CA ALA A 23 -3.33 5.90 2.93
C ALA A 23 -4.18 5.26 1.82
N ALA A 24 -3.82 5.48 0.56
CA ALA A 24 -4.47 4.86 -0.59
C ALA A 24 -4.33 3.33 -0.56
N PHE A 25 -3.16 2.80 -0.18
CA PHE A 25 -2.96 1.36 -0.02
C PHE A 25 -3.90 0.77 1.01
N VAL A 26 -3.98 1.37 2.22
CA VAL A 26 -4.89 0.88 3.27
C VAL A 26 -6.34 0.95 2.82
N ALA A 27 -6.76 2.05 2.19
CA ALA A 27 -8.12 2.20 1.67
C ALA A 27 -8.46 1.14 0.60
N LEU A 28 -7.56 0.96 -0.38
CA LEU A 28 -7.73 0.01 -1.47
C LEU A 28 -7.67 -1.44 -0.99
N LEU A 29 -6.85 -1.73 0.02
CA LEU A 29 -6.78 -3.03 0.67
C LEU A 29 -8.10 -3.37 1.36
N ILE A 30 -8.63 -2.48 2.21
CA ILE A 30 -9.90 -2.69 2.93
C ILE A 30 -11.04 -2.85 1.93
N PHE A 31 -11.14 -1.93 0.97
CA PHE A 31 -12.16 -1.98 -0.08
C PHE A 31 -12.06 -3.26 -0.91
N GLY A 32 -10.87 -3.59 -1.41
CA GLY A 32 -10.64 -4.74 -2.27
C GLY A 32 -10.93 -6.07 -1.56
N LEU A 33 -10.48 -6.22 -0.32
CA LEU A 33 -10.79 -7.41 0.49
C LEU A 33 -12.29 -7.52 0.75
N GLY A 34 -12.97 -6.41 1.09
CA GLY A 34 -14.41 -6.38 1.30
C GLY A 34 -15.20 -6.75 0.04
N MET A 35 -14.88 -6.13 -1.10
CA MET A 35 -15.53 -6.44 -2.38
C MET A 35 -15.29 -7.88 -2.83
N THR A 36 -14.08 -8.41 -2.62
CA THR A 36 -13.76 -9.81 -2.94
C THR A 36 -14.53 -10.77 -2.04
N SER A 37 -14.62 -10.46 -0.75
CA SER A 37 -15.43 -11.23 0.20
C SER A 37 -16.91 -11.25 -0.19
N LEU A 38 -17.48 -10.10 -0.56
CA LEU A 38 -18.86 -10.00 -1.05
C LEU A 38 -19.08 -10.77 -2.36
N ALA A 39 -18.12 -10.70 -3.29
CA ALA A 39 -18.23 -11.36 -4.58
C ALA A 39 -18.14 -12.88 -4.51
N ILE A 40 -17.30 -13.40 -3.61
CA ILE A 40 -17.05 -14.85 -3.46
C ILE A 40 -17.98 -15.46 -2.39
N GLY A 41 -18.58 -14.64 -1.52
CA GLY A 41 -19.39 -15.11 -0.39
C GLY A 41 -18.55 -15.79 0.70
N GLU A 42 -17.25 -15.51 0.74
CA GLU A 42 -16.30 -16.10 1.69
C GLU A 42 -15.71 -15.03 2.60
N ASP A 43 -15.55 -15.38 3.88
CA ASP A 43 -14.80 -14.57 4.82
C ASP A 43 -13.30 -14.61 4.52
N VAL A 44 -12.65 -13.46 4.65
CA VAL A 44 -11.19 -13.32 4.52
C VAL A 44 -10.48 -14.29 5.47
N ILE A 45 -10.99 -14.44 6.70
CA ILE A 45 -10.54 -15.45 7.67
C ILE A 45 -11.71 -16.40 7.94
N ALA A 46 -11.86 -17.40 7.08
CA ALA A 46 -12.95 -18.37 7.16
C ALA A 46 -12.77 -19.43 8.29
N THR A 47 -11.72 -19.34 9.11
CA THR A 47 -11.47 -20.37 10.12
C THR A 47 -12.17 -20.02 11.44
N PRO A 48 -13.17 -20.81 11.88
CA PRO A 48 -13.87 -20.56 13.13
C PRO A 48 -12.89 -20.57 14.32
N GLY A 49 -12.98 -19.58 15.19
CA GLY A 49 -12.20 -19.51 16.44
C GLY A 49 -10.86 -18.77 16.36
N LEU A 50 -10.38 -18.36 15.17
CA LEU A 50 -9.11 -17.61 15.03
C LEU A 50 -9.22 -16.11 15.38
N GLY A 51 -10.44 -15.60 15.56
CA GLY A 51 -10.69 -14.20 15.94
C GLY A 51 -10.19 -13.17 14.91
N GLN A 52 -10.23 -11.90 15.29
CA GLN A 52 -9.82 -10.78 14.42
C GLN A 52 -8.31 -10.48 14.47
N PHE A 53 -7.62 -10.99 15.49
CA PHE A 53 -6.22 -10.66 15.77
C PHE A 53 -5.26 -10.99 14.62
N PRO A 54 -5.34 -12.15 13.95
CA PRO A 54 -4.48 -12.46 12.81
C PRO A 54 -4.65 -11.48 11.64
N GLY A 55 -5.89 -11.02 11.39
CA GLY A 55 -6.17 -10.04 10.34
C GLY A 55 -5.62 -8.65 10.66
N ILE A 56 -5.71 -8.23 11.93
CA ILE A 56 -5.10 -6.98 12.42
C ILE A 56 -3.57 -7.05 12.23
N MET A 57 -2.94 -8.15 12.65
CA MET A 57 -1.50 -8.35 12.51
C MET A 57 -1.04 -8.35 11.05
N ALA A 58 -1.76 -9.06 10.17
CA ALA A 58 -1.49 -9.09 8.74
C ALA A 58 -1.54 -7.67 8.13
N THR A 59 -2.60 -6.93 8.43
CA THR A 59 -2.82 -5.58 7.89
C THR A 59 -1.78 -4.59 8.42
N ALA A 60 -1.44 -4.66 9.71
CA ALA A 60 -0.43 -3.80 10.33
C ALA A 60 0.95 -4.04 9.72
N LEU A 61 1.38 -5.31 9.63
CA LEU A 61 2.69 -5.64 9.03
C LEU A 61 2.75 -5.32 7.55
N ALA A 62 1.68 -5.55 6.79
CA ALA A 62 1.61 -5.17 5.38
C ALA A 62 1.75 -3.65 5.21
N THR A 63 1.07 -2.86 6.04
CA THR A 63 1.14 -1.39 6.00
C THR A 63 2.55 -0.90 6.32
N LEU A 64 3.18 -1.43 7.37
CA LEU A 64 4.55 -1.10 7.74
C LEU A 64 5.55 -1.52 6.66
N GLY A 65 5.38 -2.73 6.11
CA GLY A 65 6.21 -3.25 5.02
C GLY A 65 6.11 -2.40 3.76
N PHE A 66 4.88 -2.01 3.38
CA PHE A 66 4.63 -1.10 2.27
C PHE A 66 5.28 0.26 2.49
N ALA A 67 5.01 0.90 3.63
CA ALA A 67 5.52 2.23 3.94
C ALA A 67 7.06 2.22 4.01
N GLY A 68 7.66 1.23 4.66
CA GLY A 68 9.11 1.09 4.77
C GLY A 68 9.79 0.83 3.42
N ALA A 69 9.23 -0.06 2.61
CA ALA A 69 9.77 -0.38 1.29
C ALA A 69 9.64 0.81 0.33
N LEU A 70 8.50 1.50 0.33
CA LEU A 70 8.30 2.71 -0.47
C LEU A 70 9.22 3.84 -0.01
N ALA A 71 9.33 4.10 1.30
CA ALA A 71 10.26 5.10 1.84
C ALA A 71 11.70 4.83 1.42
N THR A 72 12.12 3.57 1.40
CA THR A 72 13.46 3.16 0.96
C THR A 72 13.63 3.34 -0.55
N ALA A 73 12.62 3.02 -1.35
CA ALA A 73 12.66 3.21 -2.81
C ALA A 73 12.72 4.71 -3.19
N LEU A 74 11.98 5.56 -2.48
CA LEU A 74 11.94 7.00 -2.71
C LEU A 74 13.25 7.71 -2.33
N ARG A 75 14.11 7.09 -1.52
CA ARG A 75 15.46 7.61 -1.21
C ARG A 75 16.46 7.40 -2.35
N ARG A 76 16.16 6.55 -3.34
CA ARG A 76 17.02 6.33 -4.51
C ARG A 76 16.73 7.39 -5.59
N THR A 77 17.78 7.94 -6.18
CA THR A 77 17.68 8.94 -7.26
C THR A 77 18.25 8.38 -8.56
N PRO A 78 17.45 8.18 -9.62
CA PRO A 78 15.98 8.29 -9.65
C PRO A 78 15.28 7.08 -9.03
N ALA A 79 14.07 7.28 -8.51
CA ALA A 79 13.22 6.18 -8.06
C ALA A 79 12.80 5.30 -9.25
N SER A 80 13.08 4.01 -9.19
CA SER A 80 12.79 3.07 -10.29
C SER A 80 11.35 2.56 -10.21
N TYR A 81 10.62 2.55 -11.33
CA TYR A 81 9.30 1.90 -11.38
C TYR A 81 9.37 0.41 -11.10
N TRP A 82 10.50 -0.25 -11.38
CA TRP A 82 10.70 -1.65 -11.03
C TRP A 82 10.65 -1.90 -9.52
N ALA A 83 10.89 -0.88 -8.70
CA ALA A 83 10.73 -0.98 -7.26
C ALA A 83 9.28 -1.25 -6.84
N SER A 84 8.27 -0.83 -7.64
CA SER A 84 6.85 -1.10 -7.33
C SER A 84 6.54 -2.61 -7.26
N ALA A 85 7.13 -3.42 -8.15
CA ALA A 85 6.97 -4.87 -8.13
C ALA A 85 7.60 -5.48 -6.87
N TRP A 86 8.80 -5.04 -6.50
CA TRP A 86 9.46 -5.50 -5.27
C TRP A 86 8.75 -5.05 -4.00
N ILE A 87 8.19 -3.83 -3.99
CA ILE A 87 7.37 -3.33 -2.88
C ILE A 87 6.10 -4.19 -2.76
N ALA A 88 5.42 -4.47 -3.87
CA ALA A 88 4.24 -5.33 -3.87
C ALA A 88 4.55 -6.74 -3.33
N ALA A 89 5.66 -7.33 -3.76
CA ALA A 89 6.11 -8.63 -3.24
C ALA A 89 6.45 -8.57 -1.74
N ALA A 90 7.17 -7.54 -1.29
CA ALA A 90 7.51 -7.37 0.13
C ALA A 90 6.27 -7.16 1.00
N THR A 91 5.31 -6.34 0.54
CA THR A 91 4.03 -6.10 1.23
C THR A 91 3.18 -7.35 1.30
N PHE A 92 3.11 -8.12 0.22
CA PHE A 92 2.41 -9.40 0.18
C PHE A 92 3.02 -10.40 1.18
N LEU A 93 4.35 -10.54 1.19
CA LEU A 93 5.05 -11.40 2.15
C LEU A 93 4.84 -10.93 3.59
N ALA A 94 4.83 -9.62 3.84
CA ALA A 94 4.54 -9.07 5.17
C ALA A 94 3.09 -9.34 5.61
N TYR A 95 2.13 -9.30 4.68
CA TYR A 95 0.74 -9.65 4.96
C TYR A 95 0.60 -11.14 5.34
N VAL A 96 1.14 -12.03 4.50
CA VAL A 96 1.10 -13.49 4.73
C VAL A 96 1.86 -13.85 6.01
N GLY A 97 3.03 -13.27 6.23
CA GLY A 97 3.82 -13.48 7.44
C GLY A 97 3.13 -12.94 8.70
N GLY A 98 2.45 -11.79 8.62
CA GLY A 98 1.68 -11.23 9.73
C GLY A 98 0.44 -12.05 10.06
N LEU A 99 -0.23 -12.60 9.06
CA LEU A 99 -1.34 -13.53 9.26
C LEU A 99 -0.86 -14.81 9.95
N TRP A 100 0.23 -15.39 9.45
CA TRP A 100 0.83 -16.60 10.02
C TRP A 100 1.28 -16.37 11.46
N ALA A 101 2.02 -15.29 11.72
CA ALA A 101 2.49 -14.95 13.07
C ALA A 101 1.32 -14.67 14.01
N GLY A 102 0.31 -13.93 13.55
CA GLY A 102 -0.90 -13.66 14.32
C GLY A 102 -1.63 -14.94 14.71
N ALA A 103 -1.79 -15.89 13.77
CA ALA A 103 -2.42 -17.17 14.03
C ALA A 103 -1.62 -18.05 15.02
N VAL A 104 -0.29 -18.06 14.91
CA VAL A 104 0.59 -18.78 15.86
C VAL A 104 0.49 -18.17 17.26
N ILE A 105 0.52 -16.84 17.38
CA ILE A 105 0.44 -16.12 18.66
C ILE A 105 -0.91 -16.39 19.35
N THR A 106 -2.00 -16.51 18.59
CA THR A 106 -3.32 -16.86 19.13
C THR A 106 -3.47 -18.32 19.55
N GLY A 107 -2.45 -19.16 19.34
CA GLY A 107 -2.45 -20.55 19.77
C GLY A 107 -3.13 -21.54 18.81
N ALA A 108 -3.39 -21.16 17.55
CA ALA A 108 -4.05 -22.04 16.58
C ALA A 108 -3.18 -23.24 16.13
N GLY A 109 -1.89 -23.24 16.49
CA GLY A 109 -0.92 -24.25 16.08
C GLY A 109 -0.31 -23.97 14.71
N VAL A 110 0.96 -24.37 14.54
CA VAL A 110 1.76 -24.07 13.34
C VAL A 110 1.14 -24.64 12.06
N ALA A 111 0.52 -25.83 12.14
CA ALA A 111 -0.15 -26.46 11.00
C ALA A 111 -1.33 -25.62 10.49
N VAL A 112 -2.20 -25.15 11.40
CA VAL A 112 -3.36 -24.30 11.04
C VAL A 112 -2.90 -22.96 10.51
N ALA A 113 -1.94 -22.31 11.17
CA ALA A 113 -1.37 -21.04 10.71
C ALA A 113 -0.80 -21.15 9.29
N THR A 114 -0.10 -22.25 8.99
CA THR A 114 0.48 -22.50 7.66
C THR A 114 -0.60 -22.76 6.62
N ALA A 115 -1.65 -23.53 6.94
CA ALA A 115 -2.77 -23.78 6.05
C ALA A 115 -3.53 -22.49 5.70
N VAL A 116 -3.81 -21.65 6.69
CA VAL A 116 -4.51 -20.37 6.51
C VAL A 116 -3.67 -19.40 5.68
N ALA A 117 -2.37 -19.27 6.00
CA ALA A 117 -1.43 -18.45 5.24
C ALA A 117 -1.32 -18.93 3.78
N GLY A 118 -1.23 -20.25 3.56
CA GLY A 118 -1.18 -20.86 2.23
C GLY A 118 -2.45 -20.62 1.41
N ARG A 119 -3.63 -20.76 2.02
CA ARG A 119 -4.91 -20.44 1.36
C ARG A 119 -4.96 -18.98 0.92
N ILE A 120 -4.64 -18.04 1.81
CA ILE A 120 -4.61 -16.61 1.47
C ILE A 120 -3.61 -16.33 0.34
N ALA A 121 -2.43 -16.95 0.40
CA ALA A 121 -1.38 -16.75 -0.58
C ALA A 121 -1.75 -17.27 -1.99
N THR A 122 -2.69 -18.22 -2.09
CA THR A 122 -3.08 -18.87 -3.34
C THR A 122 -4.47 -18.47 -3.83
N THR A 123 -5.17 -17.59 -3.11
CA THR A 123 -6.53 -17.15 -3.44
C THR A 123 -6.56 -15.72 -3.96
N TRP A 124 -7.73 -15.31 -4.44
CA TRP A 124 -8.01 -13.95 -4.90
C TRP A 124 -7.67 -12.87 -3.86
N PHE A 125 -7.81 -13.17 -2.57
CA PHE A 125 -7.43 -12.24 -1.50
C PHE A 125 -5.95 -11.86 -1.55
N GLY A 126 -5.07 -12.84 -1.79
CA GLY A 126 -3.64 -12.59 -1.96
C GLY A 126 -3.33 -11.73 -3.17
N LEU A 127 -4.04 -11.97 -4.29
CA LEU A 127 -3.91 -11.17 -5.51
C LEU A 127 -4.31 -9.71 -5.25
N VAL A 128 -5.41 -9.47 -4.54
CA VAL A 128 -5.87 -8.11 -4.19
C VAL A 128 -4.83 -7.35 -3.38
N VAL A 129 -4.22 -7.99 -2.38
CA VAL A 129 -3.14 -7.39 -1.57
C VAL A 129 -1.97 -6.96 -2.47
N ALA A 130 -1.53 -7.84 -3.36
CA ALA A 130 -0.41 -7.58 -4.26
C ALA A 130 -0.73 -6.48 -5.28
N CYS A 131 -1.91 -6.52 -5.90
CA CYS A 131 -2.36 -5.50 -6.86
C CYS A 131 -2.54 -4.13 -6.21
N ALA A 132 -3.13 -4.06 -5.02
CA ALA A 132 -3.30 -2.82 -4.29
C ALA A 132 -1.93 -2.19 -3.95
N ALA A 133 -1.01 -3.00 -3.41
CA ALA A 133 0.35 -2.55 -3.13
C ALA A 133 1.07 -2.08 -4.40
N PHE A 134 0.94 -2.81 -5.51
CA PHE A 134 1.57 -2.44 -6.78
C PHE A 134 1.08 -1.09 -7.30
N VAL A 135 -0.24 -0.89 -7.40
CA VAL A 135 -0.84 0.35 -7.92
C VAL A 135 -0.47 1.54 -7.04
N CYS A 136 -0.56 1.40 -5.72
CA CYS A 136 -0.23 2.48 -4.79
C CYS A 136 1.28 2.80 -4.79
N ALA A 137 2.15 1.79 -4.83
CA ALA A 137 3.59 2.01 -4.92
C ALA A 137 3.98 2.69 -6.24
N TRP A 138 3.41 2.24 -7.36
CA TRP A 138 3.64 2.85 -8.67
C TRP A 138 3.20 4.31 -8.69
N GLY A 139 2.01 4.61 -8.16
CA GLY A 139 1.50 5.98 -8.03
C GLY A 139 2.38 6.86 -7.15
N GLY A 140 2.81 6.36 -5.99
CA GLY A 140 3.73 7.06 -5.09
C GLY A 140 5.08 7.38 -5.74
N ILE A 141 5.64 6.44 -6.50
CA ILE A 141 6.88 6.64 -7.28
C ILE A 141 6.63 7.65 -8.41
N ALA A 142 5.49 7.57 -9.10
CA ALA A 142 5.15 8.49 -10.19
C ALA A 142 5.08 9.94 -9.69
N LEU A 143 4.43 10.20 -8.55
CA LEU A 143 4.30 11.54 -7.96
C LEU A 143 5.67 12.21 -7.72
N VAL A 144 6.66 11.45 -7.26
CA VAL A 144 8.02 11.99 -7.01
C VAL A 144 8.82 12.07 -8.31
N ARG A 145 8.67 11.10 -9.21
CA ARG A 145 9.49 10.98 -10.42
C ARG A 145 9.10 11.97 -11.51
N THR A 146 7.80 12.20 -11.73
CA THR A 146 7.33 13.03 -12.85
C THR A 146 7.46 14.53 -12.58
N ARG A 147 7.82 14.94 -11.35
CA ARG A 147 7.82 16.34 -10.91
C ARG A 147 6.52 17.05 -11.34
N ALA A 148 5.39 16.35 -11.23
CA ALA A 148 4.10 16.90 -11.61
C ALA A 148 3.91 18.22 -10.85
N GLY A 149 3.84 19.31 -11.61
CA GLY A 149 3.62 20.64 -11.07
C GLY A 149 2.20 20.77 -10.51
N ARG A 150 1.94 21.90 -9.85
CA ARG A 150 0.57 22.25 -9.46
C ARG A 150 -0.34 22.18 -10.71
N PRO A 151 -1.50 21.50 -10.65
CA PRO A 151 -2.46 21.56 -11.73
C PRO A 151 -2.82 23.03 -11.96
N ARG A 152 -2.51 23.56 -13.14
CA ARG A 152 -2.87 24.91 -13.55
C ARG A 152 -4.16 24.82 -14.34
N TRP A 153 -5.10 25.69 -14.00
CA TRP A 153 -6.34 25.79 -14.75
C TRP A 153 -6.27 26.92 -15.77
N PRO A 154 -6.90 26.80 -16.95
CA PRO A 154 -6.77 27.81 -18.01
C PRO A 154 -7.14 29.24 -17.57
N TRP A 155 -8.05 29.39 -16.60
CA TRP A 155 -8.47 30.69 -16.07
C TRP A 155 -7.52 31.28 -15.01
N GLU A 156 -6.52 30.52 -14.52
CA GLU A 156 -5.53 31.05 -13.56
C GLU A 156 -4.53 32.01 -14.25
N ASP A 157 -4.34 31.87 -15.56
CA ASP A 157 -3.42 32.71 -16.34
C ASP A 157 -4.11 33.99 -16.89
N GLU A 158 -5.44 34.12 -16.72
CA GLU A 158 -6.21 35.29 -17.19
C GLU A 158 -6.09 36.52 -16.28
N PHE A 159 -5.59 36.36 -15.05
CA PHE A 159 -5.51 37.42 -14.04
C PHE A 159 -4.10 38.04 -13.89
N ASP A 160 -3.13 37.56 -14.68
CA ASP A 160 -1.71 37.97 -14.62
C ASP A 160 -1.29 38.96 -15.75
N GLU A 161 -2.23 39.47 -16.56
CA GLU A 161 -2.01 40.57 -17.54
C GLU A 161 -2.34 41.97 -17.02
#